data_AF-A0A2E5ZNJ5-F1
#
_entry.id   AF-A0A2E5ZNJ5-F1
#
_cell.length_a   1.000
_cell.length_b   1.000
_cell.length_c   1.000
_cell.angle_alpha   90.00
_cell.angle_beta   90.00
_cell.angle_gamma   90.00
#
_symmetry.space_group_name_H-M   'P 1'
#
loop_
_entity.id
_entity.type
_entity.pdbx_description
1 polymer ?
#
loop_
_entity_poly.entity_id
_entity_poly.type
_entity_poly.pdbx_seq_one_letter_code
_entity_poly.pdbx_strand_id
1 'polypeptide(L)'
;MRKIEKTFQYPVWDEWRTNSFTQGRTGTFTYKGPEFLTFEINSDKSSEDYGTETGWCMWEKRDLERPSGADVTRITVDCKENPLLCEIGNDDGREDMVEFRRGREWKILWDAPDGFMDVEYTDELEPRDVYDDQNITYDFEKGEFVIGIHDWTATGSDLSLTWAQVRDTRDAALHETDAKVGMTDAPESIQTAWKEYRQRLRDLPAIMEAKGYEPWQAVQMFPVMPKDMREPDEASDPNDPYRDGAFAVDVNVAAQKAAGKK
;
A
#
# COMPACT_ATOMS: atom_id res chain seq x y z
N MET A 1 -6.63 21.03 22.36
CA MET A 1 -7.43 20.01 23.08
C MET A 1 -6.50 19.16 23.95
N ARG A 2 -7.05 18.33 24.84
CA ARG A 2 -6.26 17.35 25.62
C ARG A 2 -5.78 16.23 24.70
N LYS A 3 -4.53 15.80 24.87
CA LYS A 3 -3.98 14.59 24.25
C LYS A 3 -3.96 13.45 25.27
N ILE A 4 -4.03 12.20 24.78
CA ILE A 4 -4.05 10.99 25.59
C ILE A 4 -3.05 9.97 25.04
N GLU A 5 -2.72 9.00 25.87
CA GLU A 5 -2.01 7.79 25.48
C GLU A 5 -2.85 6.59 25.92
N LYS A 6 -3.12 5.66 24.99
CA LYS A 6 -3.96 4.50 25.24
C LYS A 6 -3.39 3.29 24.52
N THR A 7 -2.95 2.30 25.30
CA THR A 7 -2.62 0.98 24.77
C THR A 7 -3.89 0.17 24.54
N PHE A 8 -3.99 -0.47 23.38
CA PHE A 8 -5.14 -1.28 22.97
C PHE A 8 -4.67 -2.50 22.16
N GLN A 9 -5.55 -3.50 22.06
CA GLN A 9 -5.38 -4.62 21.15
C GLN A 9 -6.25 -4.39 19.91
N TYR A 10 -5.77 -4.84 18.77
CA TYR A 10 -6.50 -4.75 17.50
C TYR A 10 -6.44 -6.08 16.74
N PRO A 11 -7.51 -6.48 16.03
CA PRO A 11 -7.49 -7.68 15.20
C PRO A 11 -6.45 -7.58 14.08
N VAL A 12 -5.78 -8.70 13.81
CA VAL A 12 -4.83 -8.87 12.71
C VAL A 12 -5.30 -10.04 11.85
N TRP A 13 -5.01 -10.00 10.55
CA TRP A 13 -5.39 -11.06 9.64
C TRP A 13 -4.89 -12.44 10.09
N ASP A 14 -5.66 -13.47 9.75
CA ASP A 14 -5.27 -14.87 9.90
C ASP A 14 -4.02 -15.17 9.05
N GLU A 15 -3.98 -14.62 7.83
CA GLU A 15 -2.89 -14.71 6.86
C GLU A 15 -2.63 -13.33 6.22
N TRP A 16 -1.38 -13.09 5.79
CA TRP A 16 -0.96 -11.81 5.22
C TRP A 16 -1.93 -11.30 4.14
N ARG A 17 -2.49 -10.11 4.39
CA ARG A 17 -3.42 -9.40 3.50
C ARG A 17 -4.62 -10.23 3.03
N THR A 18 -5.05 -11.20 3.83
CA THR A 18 -6.28 -11.96 3.59
C THR A 18 -7.35 -11.49 4.56
N ASN A 19 -8.52 -11.08 4.04
CA ASN A 19 -9.62 -10.54 4.84
C ASN A 19 -10.34 -11.63 5.65
N SER A 20 -9.63 -12.19 6.63
CA SER A 20 -10.09 -13.21 7.56
C SER A 20 -9.47 -12.95 8.93
N PHE A 21 -10.30 -12.98 9.97
CA PHE A 21 -9.92 -12.73 11.36
C PHE A 21 -10.46 -13.82 12.30
N THR A 22 -10.73 -15.00 11.74
CA THR A 22 -11.44 -16.10 12.42
C THR A 22 -10.59 -16.80 13.47
N GLN A 23 -9.26 -16.69 13.38
CA GLN A 23 -8.33 -17.27 14.35
C GLN A 23 -8.13 -16.37 15.57
N GLY A 24 -8.70 -15.16 15.58
CA GLY A 24 -8.60 -14.23 16.71
C GLY A 24 -7.19 -13.71 16.95
N ARG A 25 -6.35 -13.62 15.91
CA ARG A 25 -5.02 -13.01 16.01
C ARG A 25 -5.16 -11.53 16.33
N THR A 26 -4.32 -11.03 17.24
CA THR A 26 -4.33 -9.62 17.65
C THR A 26 -2.92 -9.05 17.70
N GLY A 27 -2.81 -7.77 17.36
CA GLY A 27 -1.66 -6.92 17.65
C GLY A 27 -1.90 -6.07 18.89
N THR A 28 -0.85 -5.48 19.44
CA THR A 28 -0.94 -4.48 20.51
C THR A 28 -0.33 -3.18 20.01
N PHE A 29 -1.03 -2.06 20.23
CA PHE A 29 -0.57 -0.74 19.81
C PHE A 29 -0.87 0.32 20.87
N THR A 30 -0.18 1.45 20.81
CA THR A 30 -0.40 2.59 21.70
C THR A 30 -0.74 3.83 20.89
N TYR A 31 -2.02 4.20 20.92
CA TYR A 31 -2.52 5.46 20.41
C TYR A 31 -1.91 6.61 21.22
N LYS A 32 -1.34 7.61 20.55
CA LYS A 32 -0.91 8.87 21.14
C LYS A 32 -1.42 10.01 20.29
N GLY A 33 -2.45 10.70 20.76
CA GLY A 33 -3.12 11.74 19.98
C GLY A 33 -4.20 12.48 20.76
N PRO A 34 -5.03 13.28 20.09
CA PRO A 34 -6.16 13.99 20.71
C PRO A 34 -7.13 13.05 21.47
N GLU A 35 -7.72 13.54 22.56
CA GLU A 35 -8.75 12.77 23.29
C GLU A 35 -10.02 12.55 22.46
N PHE A 36 -10.34 13.52 21.59
CA PHE A 36 -11.51 13.48 20.73
C PHE A 36 -11.13 13.79 19.30
N LEU A 37 -11.65 12.99 18.37
CA LEU A 37 -11.63 13.28 16.94
C LEU A 37 -13.06 13.46 16.45
N THR A 38 -13.27 14.36 15.49
CA THR A 38 -14.57 14.59 14.86
C THR A 38 -14.46 14.33 13.36
N PHE A 39 -15.20 13.33 12.90
CA PHE A 39 -15.28 12.95 11.50
C PHE A 39 -16.44 13.68 10.81
N GLU A 40 -16.24 14.12 9.57
CA GLU A 40 -17.30 14.66 8.72
C GLU A 40 -17.77 13.59 7.74
N ILE A 41 -18.99 13.12 7.92
CA ILE A 41 -19.56 12.00 7.16
C ILE A 41 -20.64 12.51 6.21
N ASN A 42 -20.61 12.07 4.95
CA ASN A 42 -21.70 12.34 4.02
C ASN A 42 -22.98 11.65 4.50
N SER A 43 -24.05 12.43 4.66
CA SER A 43 -25.35 12.01 5.18
C SER A 43 -26.47 12.09 4.14
N ASP A 44 -26.16 12.47 2.91
CA ASP A 44 -27.12 12.42 1.79
C ASP A 44 -27.28 10.98 1.29
N LYS A 45 -28.42 10.38 1.62
CA LYS A 45 -28.78 9.01 1.19
C LYS A 45 -28.86 8.82 -0.32
N SER A 46 -28.93 9.90 -1.10
CA SER A 46 -28.93 9.85 -2.55
C SER A 46 -27.54 9.95 -3.17
N SER A 47 -26.51 10.28 -2.37
CA SER A 47 -25.12 10.33 -2.79
C SER A 47 -24.51 8.92 -2.88
N GLU A 48 -23.62 8.72 -3.86
CA GLU A 48 -22.77 7.53 -3.92
C GLU A 48 -21.77 7.44 -2.75
N ASP A 49 -21.45 8.60 -2.17
CA ASP A 49 -20.57 8.75 -1.01
C ASP A 49 -21.31 8.63 0.32
N TYR A 50 -22.59 8.23 0.35
CA TYR A 50 -23.34 8.13 1.61
C TYR A 50 -22.61 7.26 2.65
N GLY A 51 -22.37 7.83 3.83
CA GLY A 51 -21.65 7.17 4.92
C GLY A 51 -20.12 7.26 4.82
N THR A 52 -19.53 7.82 3.77
CA THR A 52 -18.07 7.97 3.67
C THR A 52 -17.59 9.23 4.39
N GLU A 53 -16.35 9.20 4.87
CA GLU A 53 -15.67 10.39 5.37
C GLU A 53 -15.38 11.38 4.22
N THR A 54 -15.77 12.64 4.40
CA THR A 54 -15.73 13.70 3.37
C THR A 54 -14.51 14.62 3.49
N GLY A 55 -13.57 14.31 4.40
CA GLY A 55 -12.40 15.13 4.64
C GLY A 55 -11.48 14.52 5.69
N TRP A 56 -10.60 15.34 6.24
CA TRP A 56 -9.75 14.93 7.36
C TRP A 56 -10.49 15.12 8.68
N CYS A 57 -10.35 14.15 9.58
CA CYS A 57 -10.89 14.27 10.92
C CYS A 57 -10.34 15.51 11.65
N MET A 58 -11.23 16.18 12.39
CA MET A 58 -10.97 17.46 13.03
C MET A 58 -10.79 17.30 14.53
N TRP A 59 -9.86 18.04 15.09
CA TRP A 59 -9.61 18.07 16.53
C TRP A 59 -9.08 19.42 17.03
N GLU A 60 -9.03 20.45 16.18
CA GLU A 60 -8.80 21.82 16.64
C GLU A 60 -10.12 22.56 16.81
N LYS A 61 -10.18 23.45 17.81
CA LYS A 61 -11.36 24.27 18.06
C LYS A 61 -11.76 25.08 16.83
N ARG A 62 -10.79 25.64 16.10
CA ARG A 62 -11.05 26.45 14.88
C ARG A 62 -11.75 25.62 13.80
N ASP A 63 -11.39 24.35 13.68
CA ASP A 63 -11.90 23.48 12.63
C ASP A 63 -13.34 23.05 12.97
N LEU A 64 -13.64 22.85 14.27
CA LEU A 64 -15.00 22.56 14.73
C LEU A 64 -15.96 23.76 14.60
N GLU A 65 -15.45 24.99 14.60
CA GLU A 65 -16.25 26.21 14.46
C GLU A 65 -16.61 26.53 13.00
N ARG A 66 -15.96 25.89 12.02
CA ARG A 66 -16.28 26.12 10.61
C ARG A 66 -17.67 25.56 10.27
N PRO A 67 -18.46 26.19 9.38
CA PRO A 67 -19.68 25.59 8.87
C PRO A 67 -19.42 24.24 8.18
N SER A 68 -20.33 23.28 8.33
CA SER A 68 -20.34 22.04 7.55
C SER A 68 -21.31 22.15 6.36
N GLY A 69 -21.16 21.27 5.38
CA GLY A 69 -22.14 21.09 4.31
C GLY A 69 -23.51 20.68 4.86
N ALA A 70 -24.58 20.96 4.12
CA ALA A 70 -25.95 20.61 4.53
C ALA A 70 -26.19 19.09 4.55
N ASP A 71 -25.40 18.38 3.75
CA ASP A 71 -25.32 16.94 3.56
C ASP A 71 -24.23 16.29 4.42
N VAL A 72 -23.62 17.01 5.36
CA VAL A 72 -22.54 16.49 6.21
C VAL A 72 -22.99 16.39 7.67
N THR A 73 -22.84 15.20 8.25
CA THR A 73 -22.98 14.97 9.69
C THR A 73 -21.61 14.93 10.36
N ARG A 74 -21.44 15.69 11.45
CA ARG A 74 -20.23 15.61 12.29
C ARG A 74 -20.43 14.61 13.42
N ILE A 75 -19.50 13.68 13.55
CA ILE A 75 -19.54 12.62 14.56
C ILE A 75 -18.25 12.68 15.37
N THR A 76 -18.38 13.02 16.65
CA THR A 76 -17.25 13.07 17.58
C THR A 76 -17.11 11.75 18.32
N VAL A 77 -15.89 11.20 18.31
CA VAL A 77 -15.55 9.96 19.00
C VAL A 77 -14.57 10.22 20.13
N ASP A 78 -14.73 9.49 21.23
CA ASP A 78 -13.76 9.44 22.33
C ASP A 78 -12.69 8.39 22.00
N CYS A 79 -11.43 8.83 21.88
CA CYS A 79 -10.31 7.97 21.53
C CYS A 79 -9.85 7.06 22.68
N LYS A 80 -10.37 7.23 23.89
CA LYS A 80 -10.19 6.25 24.97
C LYS A 80 -11.01 4.99 24.74
N GLU A 81 -12.19 5.16 24.15
CA GLU A 81 -13.15 4.10 23.86
C GLU A 81 -12.93 3.53 22.45
N ASN A 82 -12.49 4.35 21.50
CA ASN A 82 -12.25 3.97 20.10
C ASN A 82 -10.81 4.24 19.63
N PRO A 83 -9.77 3.71 20.33
CA PRO A 83 -8.39 4.05 20.03
C PRO A 83 -7.93 3.56 18.65
N LEU A 84 -8.47 2.43 18.15
CA LEU A 84 -8.16 1.94 16.81
C LEU A 84 -8.64 2.90 15.73
N LEU A 85 -9.93 3.28 15.77
CA LEU A 85 -10.49 4.26 14.83
C LEU A 85 -9.70 5.57 14.86
N CYS A 86 -9.33 6.03 16.06
CA CYS A 86 -8.57 7.25 16.18
C CYS A 86 -7.17 7.16 15.61
N GLU A 87 -6.48 6.03 15.77
CA GLU A 87 -5.16 5.80 15.18
C GLU A 87 -5.21 5.82 13.64
N ILE A 88 -6.24 5.19 13.06
CA ILE A 88 -6.43 5.15 11.62
C ILE A 88 -6.84 6.52 11.08
N GLY A 89 -7.76 7.22 11.75
CA GLY A 89 -8.21 8.55 11.33
C GLY A 89 -7.16 9.66 11.53
N ASN A 90 -6.29 9.56 12.54
CA ASN A 90 -5.22 10.53 12.80
C ASN A 90 -4.10 9.95 13.66
N ASP A 91 -2.91 9.82 13.08
CA ASP A 91 -1.71 9.40 13.81
C ASP A 91 -0.91 10.56 14.42
N ASP A 92 -1.36 11.82 14.27
CA ASP A 92 -0.70 13.03 14.77
C ASP A 92 0.77 13.17 14.29
N GLY A 93 1.14 12.53 13.17
CA GLY A 93 2.47 12.64 12.56
C GLY A 93 3.60 12.08 13.42
N ARG A 94 3.46 10.84 13.90
CA ARG A 94 4.40 10.18 14.83
C ARG A 94 5.73 9.77 14.18
N GLU A 95 6.80 10.50 14.46
CA GLU A 95 8.16 10.20 13.97
C GLU A 95 8.67 8.82 14.40
N ASP A 96 8.36 8.37 15.62
CA ASP A 96 8.74 7.04 16.11
C ASP A 96 8.10 5.91 15.29
N MET A 97 6.91 6.14 14.73
CA MET A 97 6.26 5.18 13.82
C MET A 97 6.93 5.16 12.45
N VAL A 98 7.42 6.31 11.97
CA VAL A 98 8.21 6.36 10.73
C VAL A 98 9.51 5.56 10.88
N GLU A 99 10.20 5.71 12.01
CA GLU A 99 11.41 4.92 12.31
C GLU A 99 11.11 3.42 12.44
N PHE A 100 10.03 3.06 13.14
CA PHE A 100 9.58 1.67 13.26
C PHE A 100 9.34 1.02 11.89
N ARG A 101 8.56 1.65 11.02
CA ARG A 101 8.26 1.12 9.67
C ARG A 101 9.53 0.95 8.81
N ARG A 102 10.54 1.79 9.02
CA ARG A 102 11.83 1.72 8.31
C ARG A 102 12.77 0.67 8.88
N GLY A 103 12.68 0.40 10.19
CA GLY A 103 13.56 -0.51 10.90
C GLY A 103 13.04 -1.94 11.04
N ARG A 104 11.75 -2.18 10.72
CA ARG A 104 11.13 -3.50 10.89
C ARG A 104 11.69 -4.55 9.95
N GLU A 105 11.67 -5.80 10.41
CA GLU A 105 12.11 -6.93 9.62
C GLU A 105 11.06 -7.31 8.57
N TRP A 106 11.53 -7.48 7.32
CA TRP A 106 10.74 -8.03 6.22
C TRP A 106 11.23 -9.44 5.89
N LYS A 107 10.28 -10.33 5.61
CA LYS A 107 10.48 -11.75 5.33
C LYS A 107 9.92 -12.07 3.97
N ILE A 108 10.55 -13.03 3.27
CA ILE A 108 10.05 -13.50 1.97
C ILE A 108 8.73 -14.25 2.17
N LEU A 109 7.67 -13.74 1.56
CA LEU A 109 6.37 -14.39 1.45
C LEU A 109 6.40 -15.40 0.30
N TRP A 110 6.84 -14.95 -0.88
CA TRP A 110 6.99 -15.78 -2.07
C TRP A 110 8.40 -15.63 -2.65
N ASP A 111 9.12 -16.74 -2.67
CA ASP A 111 10.50 -16.88 -3.14
C ASP A 111 10.58 -16.95 -4.66
N ALA A 112 10.80 -15.80 -5.29
CA ALA A 112 10.86 -15.69 -6.73
C ALA A 112 12.19 -16.28 -7.24
N PRO A 113 12.21 -16.91 -8.43
CA PRO A 113 13.46 -17.39 -9.01
C PRO A 113 14.46 -16.25 -9.27
N ASP A 114 15.74 -16.59 -9.38
CA ASP A 114 16.82 -15.64 -9.65
C ASP A 114 16.50 -14.67 -10.79
N GLY A 115 16.61 -13.38 -10.49
CA GLY A 115 16.39 -12.30 -11.45
C GLY A 115 14.95 -11.76 -11.50
N PHE A 116 14.04 -12.33 -10.69
CA PHE A 116 12.71 -11.81 -10.39
C PHE A 116 12.69 -11.17 -9.00
N MET A 117 11.59 -10.49 -8.65
CA MET A 117 11.43 -9.89 -7.33
C MET A 117 10.68 -10.82 -6.39
N ASP A 118 11.20 -10.97 -5.19
CA ASP A 118 10.48 -11.59 -4.09
C ASP A 118 9.29 -10.71 -3.68
N VAL A 119 8.25 -11.36 -3.19
CA VAL A 119 7.19 -10.68 -2.45
C VAL A 119 7.45 -10.88 -0.98
N GLU A 120 7.40 -9.79 -0.22
CA GLU A 120 7.75 -9.78 1.20
C GLU A 120 6.53 -9.51 2.09
N TYR A 121 6.65 -9.88 3.36
CA TYR A 121 5.70 -9.60 4.42
C TYR A 121 6.43 -9.29 5.74
N THR A 122 5.70 -8.81 6.75
CA THR A 122 6.23 -8.64 8.10
C THR A 122 5.28 -9.20 9.14
N ASP A 123 5.84 -9.70 10.25
CA ASP A 123 5.05 -10.06 11.44
C ASP A 123 4.90 -8.86 12.41
N GLU A 124 5.67 -7.80 12.19
CA GLU A 124 5.69 -6.58 12.99
C GLU A 124 4.67 -5.57 12.45
N LEU A 125 3.40 -5.94 12.56
CA LEU A 125 2.27 -5.15 12.09
C LEU A 125 1.96 -3.99 13.04
N GLU A 126 1.62 -2.84 12.45
CA GLU A 126 0.91 -1.74 13.10
C GLU A 126 -0.54 -1.64 12.56
N PRO A 127 -1.44 -0.93 13.25
CA PRO A 127 -2.83 -0.79 12.79
C PRO A 127 -2.96 -0.33 11.33
N ARG A 128 -2.14 0.63 10.87
CA ARG A 128 -2.20 1.16 9.50
C ARG A 128 -1.66 0.20 8.43
N ASP A 129 -0.99 -0.88 8.81
CA ASP A 129 -0.72 -1.95 7.84
C ASP A 129 -1.99 -2.75 7.56
N VAL A 130 -2.88 -2.88 8.56
CA VAL A 130 -4.06 -3.76 8.52
C VAL A 130 -5.32 -3.03 8.05
N TYR A 131 -5.47 -1.78 8.45
CA TYR A 131 -6.68 -1.00 8.27
C TYR A 131 -6.46 0.21 7.37
N ASP A 132 -7.49 0.56 6.62
CA ASP A 132 -7.47 1.58 5.58
C ASP A 132 -8.02 2.92 6.09
N ASP A 133 -7.16 3.93 6.09
CA ASP A 133 -7.54 5.30 6.47
C ASP A 133 -8.32 6.03 5.37
N GLN A 134 -8.26 5.54 4.13
CA GLN A 134 -9.03 6.10 3.02
C GLN A 134 -10.44 5.54 2.92
N ASN A 135 -10.76 4.51 3.70
CA ASN A 135 -12.03 3.79 3.62
C ASN A 135 -12.70 3.66 4.99
N ILE A 136 -12.71 4.77 5.74
CA ILE A 136 -13.51 4.91 6.96
C ILE A 136 -14.93 5.31 6.55
N THR A 137 -15.90 4.50 6.98
CA THR A 137 -17.32 4.75 6.74
C THR A 137 -18.11 4.70 8.05
N TYR A 138 -19.33 5.26 8.03
CA TYR A 138 -20.25 5.25 9.16
C TYR A 138 -21.59 4.64 8.75
N ASP A 139 -21.96 3.58 9.45
CA ASP A 139 -23.28 2.96 9.33
C ASP A 139 -24.28 3.76 10.17
N PHE A 140 -25.06 4.63 9.52
CA PHE A 140 -26.08 5.44 10.18
C PHE A 140 -27.24 4.64 10.80
N GLU A 141 -27.45 3.38 10.39
CA GLU A 141 -28.51 2.54 10.96
C GLU A 141 -28.05 1.91 12.28
N LYS A 142 -26.78 1.46 12.34
CA LYS A 142 -26.18 0.90 13.55
C LYS A 142 -25.59 1.95 14.49
N GLY A 143 -25.24 3.11 13.95
CA GLY A 143 -24.57 4.17 14.68
C GLY A 143 -23.07 3.90 14.91
N GLU A 144 -22.43 3.15 14.01
CA GLU A 144 -21.07 2.62 14.20
C GLU A 144 -20.14 2.97 13.02
N PHE A 145 -18.86 3.18 13.31
CA PHE A 145 -17.83 3.29 12.28
C PHE A 145 -17.40 1.91 11.78
N VAL A 146 -17.17 1.83 10.48
CA VAL A 146 -16.56 0.67 9.81
C VAL A 146 -15.25 1.14 9.19
N ILE A 147 -14.15 0.50 9.57
CA ILE A 147 -12.82 0.80 9.05
C ILE A 147 -12.52 -0.20 7.94
N GLY A 148 -12.11 0.28 6.76
CA GLY A 148 -11.65 -0.57 5.68
C GLY A 148 -10.44 -1.41 6.06
N ILE A 149 -10.18 -2.47 5.30
CA ILE A 149 -9.12 -3.45 5.57
C ILE A 149 -8.18 -3.49 4.37
N HIS A 150 -6.87 -3.44 4.60
CA HIS A 150 -5.83 -3.55 3.56
C HIS A 150 -5.59 -5.00 3.12
N ASP A 151 -6.63 -5.66 2.64
CA ASP A 151 -6.45 -6.95 1.98
C ASP A 151 -5.81 -6.80 0.59
N TRP A 152 -5.49 -7.93 -0.05
CA TRP A 152 -4.90 -7.94 -1.39
C TRP A 152 -5.73 -7.15 -2.40
N THR A 153 -7.05 -7.26 -2.35
CA THR A 153 -7.94 -6.59 -3.30
C THR A 153 -8.02 -5.09 -3.03
N ALA A 154 -8.13 -4.70 -1.75
CA ALA A 154 -8.14 -3.31 -1.31
C ALA A 154 -6.84 -2.59 -1.69
N THR A 155 -5.71 -3.29 -1.63
CA THR A 155 -4.39 -2.76 -2.03
C THR A 155 -4.12 -2.83 -3.53
N GLY A 156 -5.09 -3.30 -4.33
CA GLY A 156 -5.08 -3.20 -5.78
C GLY A 156 -4.75 -4.49 -6.54
N SER A 157 -4.55 -5.63 -5.86
CA SER A 157 -4.37 -6.92 -6.53
C SER A 157 -5.70 -7.44 -7.09
N ASP A 158 -5.71 -7.77 -8.38
CA ASP A 158 -6.80 -8.51 -9.00
C ASP A 158 -6.54 -10.02 -8.84
N LEU A 159 -7.17 -10.65 -7.86
CA LEU A 159 -7.03 -12.09 -7.61
C LEU A 159 -7.62 -12.96 -8.74
N SER A 160 -8.40 -12.37 -9.65
CA SER A 160 -9.00 -13.06 -10.81
C SER A 160 -8.17 -12.98 -12.08
N LEU A 161 -6.95 -12.42 -11.99
CA LEU A 161 -6.04 -12.28 -13.12
C LEU A 161 -5.81 -13.62 -13.83
N THR A 162 -5.81 -13.59 -15.15
CA THR A 162 -5.51 -14.76 -16.00
C THR A 162 -4.08 -14.72 -16.52
N TRP A 163 -3.52 -15.87 -16.88
CA TRP A 163 -2.22 -15.93 -17.58
C TRP A 163 -2.19 -15.17 -18.90
N ALA A 164 -3.35 -14.99 -19.56
CA ALA A 164 -3.44 -14.14 -20.75
C ALA A 164 -3.14 -12.68 -20.40
N GLN A 165 -3.75 -12.15 -19.35
CA GLN A 165 -3.49 -10.79 -18.88
C GLN A 165 -2.06 -10.60 -18.37
N VAL A 166 -1.46 -11.60 -17.71
CA VAL A 166 -0.03 -11.55 -17.35
C VAL A 166 0.85 -11.38 -18.60
N ARG A 167 0.52 -12.12 -19.67
CA ARG A 167 1.24 -12.00 -20.95
C ARG A 167 1.00 -10.63 -21.62
N ASP A 168 -0.19 -10.06 -21.51
CA ASP A 168 -0.49 -8.72 -22.02
C ASP A 168 0.32 -7.66 -21.28
N THR A 169 0.42 -7.73 -19.95
CA THR A 169 1.27 -6.83 -19.12
C THR A 169 2.74 -6.96 -19.49
N ARG A 170 3.22 -8.19 -19.68
CA ARG A 170 4.57 -8.46 -20.19
C ARG A 170 4.78 -7.81 -21.57
N ASP A 171 3.83 -7.99 -22.49
CA ASP A 171 3.96 -7.47 -23.85
C ASP A 171 3.93 -5.94 -23.88
N ALA A 172 3.16 -5.30 -22.99
CA ALA A 172 3.22 -3.86 -22.76
C ALA A 172 4.60 -3.41 -22.27
N ALA A 173 5.18 -4.07 -21.24
CA ALA A 173 6.53 -3.75 -20.75
C ALA A 173 7.62 -3.98 -21.82
N LEU A 174 7.49 -5.02 -22.64
CA LEU A 174 8.35 -5.25 -23.81
C LEU A 174 8.17 -4.19 -24.90
N HIS A 175 6.97 -3.64 -25.07
CA HIS A 175 6.74 -2.55 -26.02
C HIS A 175 7.37 -1.24 -25.52
N GLU A 176 7.14 -0.88 -24.27
CA GLU A 176 7.65 0.35 -23.64
C GLU A 176 9.19 0.41 -23.61
N THR A 177 9.85 -0.75 -23.51
CA THR A 177 11.32 -0.84 -23.41
C THR A 177 12.00 -1.17 -24.73
N ASP A 178 11.29 -1.13 -25.86
CA ASP A 178 11.85 -1.53 -27.15
C ASP A 178 13.03 -0.65 -27.60
N ALA A 179 12.89 0.67 -27.42
CA ALA A 179 13.93 1.65 -27.75
C ALA A 179 15.23 1.44 -26.94
N LYS A 180 15.17 0.76 -25.79
CA LYS A 180 16.32 0.57 -24.89
C LYS A 180 17.35 -0.43 -25.42
N VAL A 181 16.94 -1.36 -26.28
CA VAL A 181 17.85 -2.38 -26.84
C VAL A 181 18.64 -1.85 -28.05
N GLY A 182 18.13 -0.81 -28.70
CA GLY A 182 18.74 -0.17 -29.88
C GLY A 182 19.74 0.92 -29.56
N MET A 183 20.06 1.16 -28.28
CA MET A 183 20.98 2.21 -27.83
C MET A 183 22.43 1.84 -28.13
N THR A 184 22.85 1.95 -29.39
CA THR A 184 24.23 1.64 -29.82
C THR A 184 25.28 2.58 -29.24
N ASP A 185 24.86 3.74 -28.75
CA ASP A 185 25.65 4.76 -28.09
C ASP A 185 25.79 4.55 -26.57
N ALA A 186 25.01 3.62 -25.98
CA ALA A 186 25.12 3.28 -24.57
C ALA A 186 26.26 2.26 -24.30
N PRO A 187 26.86 2.28 -23.10
CA PRO A 187 27.80 1.25 -22.66
C PRO A 187 27.24 -0.18 -22.80
N GLU A 188 28.11 -1.14 -23.12
CA GLU A 188 27.73 -2.55 -23.30
C GLU A 188 27.05 -3.15 -22.06
N SER A 189 27.43 -2.73 -20.86
CA SER A 189 26.81 -3.16 -19.60
C SER A 189 25.33 -2.76 -19.50
N ILE A 190 24.98 -1.54 -19.95
CA ILE A 190 23.59 -1.06 -19.97
C ILE A 190 22.79 -1.82 -21.02
N GLN A 191 23.35 -1.99 -22.22
CA GLN A 191 22.69 -2.76 -23.29
C GLN A 191 22.44 -4.22 -22.86
N THR A 192 23.40 -4.83 -22.15
CA THR A 192 23.28 -6.20 -21.65
C THR A 192 22.19 -6.30 -20.59
N ALA A 193 22.16 -5.38 -19.61
CA ALA A 193 21.12 -5.35 -18.59
C ALA A 193 19.71 -5.24 -19.20
N TRP A 194 19.52 -4.39 -20.23
CA TRP A 194 18.23 -4.29 -20.94
C TRP A 194 17.86 -5.55 -21.73
N LYS A 195 18.84 -6.22 -22.34
CA LYS A 195 18.62 -7.51 -23.03
C LYS A 195 18.20 -8.59 -22.05
N GLU A 196 18.89 -8.70 -20.91
CA GLU A 196 18.56 -9.65 -19.85
C GLU A 196 17.19 -9.38 -19.24
N TYR A 197 16.88 -8.13 -18.91
CA TYR A 197 15.56 -7.72 -18.40
C TYR A 197 14.43 -8.16 -19.34
N ARG A 198 14.56 -7.87 -20.64
CA ARG A 198 13.54 -8.27 -21.63
C ARG A 198 13.47 -9.77 -21.81
N GLN A 199 14.57 -10.50 -21.65
CA GLN A 199 14.56 -11.96 -21.66
C GLN A 199 13.77 -12.50 -20.46
N ARG A 200 14.04 -11.97 -19.25
CA ARG A 200 13.30 -12.34 -18.03
C ARG A 200 11.80 -12.04 -18.14
N LEU A 201 11.42 -10.91 -18.74
CA LEU A 201 10.00 -10.63 -19.04
C LEU A 201 9.37 -11.74 -19.90
N ARG A 202 10.06 -12.19 -20.96
CA ARG A 202 9.57 -13.28 -21.83
C ARG A 202 9.41 -14.59 -21.08
N ASP A 203 10.35 -14.89 -20.19
CA ASP A 203 10.40 -16.15 -19.47
C ASP A 203 9.44 -16.20 -18.27
N LEU A 204 9.08 -15.04 -17.71
CA LEU A 204 8.28 -14.91 -16.49
C LEU A 204 7.03 -15.80 -16.48
N PRO A 205 6.11 -15.75 -17.47
CA PRO A 205 4.87 -16.49 -17.37
C PRO A 205 5.10 -18.01 -17.26
N ALA A 206 6.02 -18.55 -18.06
CA ALA A 206 6.30 -19.98 -18.06
C ALA A 206 7.02 -20.43 -16.78
N ILE A 207 7.95 -19.63 -16.27
CA ILE A 207 8.68 -19.93 -15.03
C ILE A 207 7.74 -19.91 -13.82
N MET A 208 6.88 -18.89 -13.72
CA MET A 208 5.97 -18.74 -12.58
C MET A 208 4.88 -19.81 -12.60
N GLU A 209 4.33 -20.13 -13.78
CA GLU A 209 3.36 -21.22 -13.96
C GLU A 209 3.98 -22.57 -13.58
N ALA A 210 5.23 -22.84 -13.97
CA ALA A 210 5.93 -24.07 -13.62
C ALA A 210 6.24 -24.19 -12.11
N LYS A 211 6.36 -23.07 -11.40
CA LYS A 211 6.52 -23.02 -9.94
C LYS A 211 5.19 -23.11 -9.18
N GLY A 212 4.05 -23.10 -9.87
CA GLY A 212 2.72 -23.21 -9.26
C GLY A 212 2.20 -21.91 -8.65
N TYR A 213 2.74 -20.76 -9.05
CA TYR A 213 2.17 -19.47 -8.68
C TYR A 213 0.88 -19.19 -9.46
N GLU A 214 -0.06 -18.52 -8.82
CA GLU A 214 -1.23 -17.98 -9.49
C GLU A 214 -0.87 -16.74 -10.32
N PRO A 215 -1.62 -16.41 -11.39
CA PRO A 215 -1.29 -15.30 -12.26
C PRO A 215 -1.16 -13.95 -11.53
N TRP A 216 -2.03 -13.71 -10.53
CA TRP A 216 -2.01 -12.49 -9.73
C TRP A 216 -0.80 -12.42 -8.78
N GLN A 217 -0.18 -13.55 -8.43
CA GLN A 217 1.07 -13.60 -7.69
C GLN A 217 2.24 -13.34 -8.64
N ALA A 218 2.21 -13.97 -9.82
CA ALA A 218 3.25 -13.82 -10.83
C ALA A 218 3.45 -12.36 -11.29
N VAL A 219 2.37 -11.56 -11.36
CA VAL A 219 2.47 -10.14 -11.73
C VAL A 219 3.22 -9.28 -10.69
N GLN A 220 3.21 -9.69 -9.42
CA GLN A 220 3.96 -9.03 -8.35
C GLN A 220 5.47 -9.35 -8.40
N MET A 221 5.86 -10.39 -9.13
CA MET A 221 7.24 -10.88 -9.24
C MET A 221 7.91 -10.47 -10.56
N PHE A 222 7.41 -9.43 -11.23
CA PHE A 222 8.03 -8.94 -12.47
C PHE A 222 9.51 -8.55 -12.23
N PRO A 223 10.41 -8.75 -13.20
CA PRO A 223 11.80 -8.36 -13.02
C PRO A 223 11.90 -6.85 -12.80
N VAL A 224 12.91 -6.41 -12.02
CA VAL A 224 13.20 -4.98 -11.82
C VAL A 224 13.71 -4.39 -13.13
N MET A 225 13.14 -3.24 -13.51
CA MET A 225 13.62 -2.49 -14.67
C MET A 225 15.05 -1.98 -14.43
N PRO A 226 16.00 -2.21 -15.36
CA PRO A 226 17.37 -1.74 -15.22
C PRO A 226 17.44 -0.21 -15.37
N LYS A 227 18.48 0.39 -14.80
CA LYS A 227 18.73 1.84 -14.91
C LYS A 227 19.19 2.22 -16.32
N ASP A 228 18.76 3.40 -16.75
CA ASP A 228 19.13 3.99 -18.05
C ASP A 228 20.52 4.65 -18.07
N MET A 229 21.08 4.92 -16.89
CA MET A 229 22.34 5.64 -16.76
C MET A 229 23.32 4.83 -15.91
N ARG A 230 24.60 4.91 -16.28
CA ARG A 230 25.69 4.43 -15.43
C ARG A 230 25.70 5.29 -14.18
N GLU A 231 25.81 4.66 -13.01
CA GLU A 231 26.09 5.43 -11.80
C GLU A 231 27.40 6.21 -11.97
N PRO A 232 27.45 7.47 -11.50
CA PRO A 232 28.70 8.20 -11.47
C PRO A 232 29.70 7.46 -10.58
N ASP A 233 30.98 7.49 -10.95
CA ASP A 233 32.05 6.81 -10.18
C ASP A 233 32.18 7.40 -8.77
N GLU A 234 31.75 8.66 -8.58
CA GLU A 234 31.61 9.34 -7.30
C GLU A 234 30.18 9.87 -7.15
N ALA A 235 29.52 9.55 -6.04
CA ALA A 235 28.20 10.12 -5.73
C ALA A 235 28.37 11.60 -5.33
N SER A 236 27.51 12.47 -5.86
CA SER A 236 27.44 13.86 -5.44
C SER A 236 27.00 14.01 -3.97
N ASP A 237 26.23 13.04 -3.47
CA ASP A 237 25.99 12.82 -2.04
C ASP A 237 26.29 11.36 -1.69
N PRO A 238 27.37 11.07 -0.92
CA PRO A 238 27.71 9.73 -0.49
C PRO A 238 26.63 9.03 0.35
N ASN A 239 25.66 9.77 0.88
CA ASN A 239 24.59 9.26 1.74
C ASN A 239 23.23 9.18 1.01
N ASP A 240 23.18 9.33 -0.31
CA ASP A 240 21.93 9.28 -1.06
C ASP A 240 21.28 7.88 -0.96
N PRO A 241 20.12 7.74 -0.28
CA PRO A 241 19.45 6.44 -0.11
C PRO A 241 18.78 5.95 -1.41
N TYR A 242 18.68 6.79 -2.45
CA TYR A 242 18.07 6.46 -3.74
C TYR A 242 19.07 5.86 -4.75
N ARG A 243 20.33 5.66 -4.33
CA ARG A 243 21.41 5.23 -5.22
C ARG A 243 21.17 3.88 -5.86
N ASP A 244 20.56 2.91 -5.17
CA ASP A 244 20.50 1.51 -5.64
C ASP A 244 19.34 1.19 -6.59
N GLY A 245 18.38 2.09 -6.80
CA GLY A 245 17.29 1.90 -7.76
C GLY A 245 15.94 2.38 -7.24
N ALA A 246 14.96 2.41 -8.15
CA ALA A 246 13.56 2.60 -7.85
C ALA A 246 13.12 1.65 -6.71
N PHE A 247 12.47 2.16 -5.67
CA PHE A 247 11.99 1.34 -4.55
C PHE A 247 10.91 0.37 -5.04
N ALA A 248 10.64 -0.70 -4.28
CA ALA A 248 9.52 -1.62 -4.52
C ALA A 248 8.16 -0.90 -4.67
N VAL A 249 8.02 0.33 -4.17
CA VAL A 249 6.89 1.24 -4.40
C VAL A 249 6.62 1.50 -5.88
N ASP A 250 7.64 1.56 -6.74
CA ASP A 250 7.49 1.82 -8.18
C ASP A 250 6.88 0.62 -8.93
N VAL A 251 6.92 -0.59 -8.35
CA VAL A 251 6.27 -1.80 -8.86
C VAL A 251 4.77 -1.80 -8.53
N ASN A 252 4.39 -1.30 -7.35
CA ASN A 252 2.98 -1.11 -6.99
C ASN A 252 2.26 -0.20 -8.00
N VAL A 253 2.96 0.79 -8.56
CA VAL A 253 2.43 1.66 -9.62
C VAL A 253 2.18 0.88 -10.92
N ALA A 254 3.02 -0.11 -11.23
CA ALA A 254 2.81 -0.98 -12.40
C ALA A 254 1.62 -1.94 -12.22
N ALA A 255 1.43 -2.50 -11.02
CA ALA A 255 0.26 -3.30 -10.67
C ALA A 255 -1.04 -2.49 -10.71
N GLN A 256 -1.02 -1.24 -10.22
CA GLN A 256 -2.17 -0.32 -10.28
C GLN A 256 -2.56 0.04 -11.73
N LYS A 257 -1.57 0.25 -12.61
CA LYS A 257 -1.81 0.47 -14.05
C LYS A 257 -2.41 -0.76 -14.74
N ALA A 258 -1.95 -1.96 -14.41
CA ALA A 258 -2.51 -3.20 -14.96
C ALA A 258 -3.97 -3.44 -14.50
N ALA A 259 -4.33 -2.98 -13.31
CA ALA A 259 -5.70 -2.99 -12.79
C ALA A 259 -6.60 -1.86 -13.34
N GLY A 260 -6.12 -1.07 -14.31
CA GLY A 260 -6.88 0.02 -14.94
C GLY A 260 -7.16 1.21 -14.02
N LYS A 261 -6.48 1.30 -12.87
CA LYS A 261 -6.59 2.44 -11.95
C LYS A 261 -5.51 3.47 -12.29
N LYS A 262 -5.92 4.74 -12.32
CA LYS A 262 -5.04 5.89 -12.59
C LYS A 262 -4.24 6.27 -11.35
#